data_AF-A0AAP6LKB7-F1
#
_entry.id   AF-A0AAP6LKB7-F1
#
_cell.length_a   1.000
_cell.length_b   1.000
_cell.length_c   1.000
_cell.angle_alpha   90.00
_cell.angle_beta   90.00
_cell.angle_gamma   90.00
#
_symmetry.space_group_name_H-M   'P 1'
#
loop_
_entity.id
_entity.type
_entity.pdbx_description
1 polymer ?
#
loop_
_entity_poly.entity_id
_entity_poly.type
_entity_poly.pdbx_seq_one_letter_code
_entity_poly.pdbx_strand_id
1 'polypeptide(L)'
;MSKLAKILKGLLALLVLNSCASMMLNDKSIQPSEINNLGSFETISMIRLIKKGNQSEPSDSLSNMSSKIMDSIVWSSSSPKITTKFNLTDEKLKKRVEEDILKTMLHIRDTRKLDHIKTTSVMDSIVKAQNQRFALCVVNTGFDRRKGNYGNQIAKGVGIGILTMGMYTPVPIKANTAVYAMIFDAEKSTVVFYNTIPFVEKSPTDKKNLGQLYSKLFEGFFYKKE
;
A
#
# COMPACT_ATOMS: atom_id res chain seq x y z
N MET A 1 -43.04 -5.46 17.66
CA MET A 1 -41.67 -5.88 17.24
C MET A 1 -40.98 -6.54 18.43
N SER A 2 -40.60 -7.83 18.32
CA SER A 2 -40.00 -8.56 19.44
C SER A 2 -38.61 -7.99 19.80
N LYS A 3 -38.21 -8.08 21.07
CA LYS A 3 -36.86 -7.70 21.53
C LYS A 3 -35.76 -8.38 20.69
N LEU A 4 -36.02 -9.60 20.22
CA LEU A 4 -35.14 -10.39 19.35
C LEU A 4 -34.85 -9.68 18.02
N ALA A 5 -35.87 -9.09 17.39
CA ALA A 5 -35.71 -8.37 16.12
C ALA A 5 -34.90 -7.08 16.26
N LYS A 6 -34.93 -6.43 17.44
CA LYS A 6 -34.09 -5.26 17.73
C LYS A 6 -32.63 -5.66 17.95
N ILE A 7 -32.39 -6.76 18.67
CA ILE A 7 -31.04 -7.31 18.90
C ILE A 7 -30.41 -7.76 17.58
N LEU A 8 -31.16 -8.47 16.74
CA LEU A 8 -30.68 -8.96 15.45
C LEU A 8 -30.34 -7.82 14.48
N LYS A 9 -31.14 -6.75 14.46
CA LYS A 9 -30.83 -5.53 13.68
C LYS A 9 -29.59 -4.82 14.20
N GLY A 10 -29.40 -4.75 15.52
CA GLY A 10 -28.18 -4.18 16.11
C GLY A 10 -26.92 -4.99 15.77
N LEU A 11 -27.01 -6.33 15.82
CA LEU A 11 -25.91 -7.23 15.47
C LEU A 11 -25.55 -7.14 13.97
N LEU A 12 -26.56 -7.04 13.10
CA LEU A 12 -26.35 -6.90 11.66
C LEU A 12 -25.72 -5.56 11.29
N ALA A 13 -26.09 -4.47 11.98
CA ALA A 13 -25.48 -3.16 11.80
C ALA A 13 -24.00 -3.14 12.23
N LEU A 14 -23.64 -3.86 13.31
CA LEU A 14 -22.26 -4.00 13.78
C LEU A 14 -21.39 -4.84 12.83
N LEU A 15 -21.97 -5.81 12.11
CA LEU A 15 -21.24 -6.64 11.14
C LEU A 15 -20.90 -5.88 9.85
N VAL A 16 -21.69 -4.88 9.46
CA VAL A 16 -21.48 -4.10 8.22
C VAL A 16 -20.41 -3.00 8.39
N LEU A 17 -20.08 -2.60 9.62
CA LEU A 17 -19.13 -1.52 9.90
C LEU A 17 -17.65 -1.95 9.95
N ASN A 18 -17.33 -3.25 9.78
CA ASN A 18 -15.96 -3.77 9.90
C ASN A 18 -15.16 -3.82 8.60
N SER A 19 -15.65 -3.24 7.49
CA SER A 19 -14.99 -3.31 6.19
C SER A 19 -14.33 -1.98 5.82
N CYS A 20 -13.03 -2.01 5.52
CA CYS A 20 -12.12 -0.89 5.16
C CYS A 20 -11.40 -0.16 6.31
N ALA A 21 -11.03 -0.86 7.40
CA ALA A 21 -10.09 -0.29 8.37
C ALA A 21 -8.65 -0.35 7.83
N SER A 22 -7.96 0.80 7.79
CA SER A 22 -6.49 0.83 7.65
C SER A 22 -5.85 0.19 8.88
N MET A 23 -4.70 -0.46 8.71
CA MET A 23 -3.99 -1.13 9.80
C MET A 23 -2.66 -0.43 10.03
N MET A 24 -2.60 0.45 11.04
CA MET A 24 -1.36 1.04 11.53
C MET A 24 -0.88 0.28 12.76
N LEU A 25 0.34 -0.25 12.67
CA LEU A 25 1.06 -0.91 13.75
C LEU A 25 2.36 -0.16 14.00
N ASN A 26 2.69 0.05 15.27
CA ASN A 26 3.96 0.67 15.64
C ASN A 26 4.49 0.09 16.95
N ASP A 27 5.80 -0.05 17.03
CA ASP A 27 6.51 -0.35 18.26
C ASP A 27 6.44 0.89 19.17
N LYS A 28 5.82 0.74 20.34
CA LYS A 28 5.63 1.84 21.29
C LYS A 28 6.93 2.26 21.98
N SER A 29 7.98 1.43 21.92
CA SER A 29 9.29 1.73 22.48
C SER A 29 10.12 2.69 21.64
N ILE A 30 9.71 2.93 20.37
CA ILE A 30 10.40 3.85 19.45
C ILE A 30 9.50 5.06 19.20
N GLN A 31 9.95 6.23 19.61
CA GLN A 31 9.24 7.47 19.29
C GLN A 31 9.50 7.89 17.84
N PRO A 32 8.51 8.46 17.13
CA PRO A 32 8.70 8.97 15.76
C PRO A 32 9.86 9.97 15.63
N SER A 33 10.12 10.75 16.67
CA SER A 33 11.25 11.70 16.73
C SER A 33 12.63 11.05 16.76
N GLU A 34 12.72 9.77 17.15
CA GLU A 34 13.98 9.00 17.10
C GLU A 34 14.32 8.55 15.68
N ILE A 35 13.33 8.48 14.79
CA ILE A 35 13.51 8.12 13.39
C ILE A 35 14.03 9.35 12.63
N ASN A 36 15.27 9.72 12.96
CA ASN A 36 16.09 10.65 12.19
C ASN A 36 16.92 9.88 11.16
N ASN A 37 17.34 10.54 10.08
CA ASN A 37 18.17 9.94 9.03
C ASN A 37 17.58 8.63 8.47
N LEU A 38 16.40 8.74 7.87
CA LEU A 38 15.69 7.61 7.26
C LEU A 38 16.21 7.39 5.83
N GLY A 39 16.77 6.21 5.58
CA GLY A 39 17.04 5.76 4.22
C GLY A 39 15.79 5.15 3.58
N SER A 40 15.73 5.09 2.25
CA SER A 40 14.64 4.43 1.53
C SER A 40 15.18 3.44 0.51
N PHE A 41 14.56 2.26 0.47
CA PHE A 41 14.66 1.36 -0.69
C PHE A 41 13.83 1.92 -1.84
N GLU A 42 14.11 1.45 -3.06
CA GLU A 42 13.25 1.70 -4.21
C GLU A 42 11.85 1.12 -3.96
N THR A 43 10.81 1.85 -4.39
CA THR A 43 9.43 1.41 -4.25
C THR A 43 9.20 0.14 -5.05
N ILE A 44 8.66 -0.90 -4.41
CA ILE A 44 8.24 -2.12 -5.09
C ILE A 44 6.82 -1.91 -5.62
N SER A 45 6.66 -1.81 -6.95
CA SER A 45 5.35 -1.67 -7.57
C SER A 45 4.91 -2.94 -8.28
N MET A 46 3.70 -3.40 -7.98
CA MET A 46 3.04 -4.54 -8.62
C MET A 46 1.72 -4.08 -9.22
N ILE A 47 1.79 -3.46 -10.40
CA ILE A 47 0.64 -2.91 -11.11
C ILE A 47 0.18 -3.84 -12.22
N ARG A 48 -1.13 -4.04 -12.28
CA ARG A 48 -1.79 -4.81 -13.34
C ARG A 48 -2.48 -3.90 -14.34
N LEU A 49 -2.60 -4.35 -15.59
CA LEU A 49 -3.35 -3.68 -16.64
C LEU A 49 -4.56 -4.51 -17.05
N ILE A 50 -5.74 -3.91 -17.05
CA ILE A 50 -6.94 -4.48 -17.63
C ILE A 50 -7.07 -4.02 -19.09
N LYS A 51 -6.74 -4.90 -20.04
CA LYS A 51 -6.76 -4.61 -21.48
C LYS A 51 -8.15 -4.79 -22.09
N LYS A 52 -8.76 -5.96 -21.91
CA LYS A 52 -10.08 -6.33 -22.47
C LYS A 52 -10.90 -7.06 -21.41
N GLY A 53 -12.22 -6.82 -21.40
CA GLY A 53 -13.09 -7.43 -20.39
C GLY A 53 -12.69 -6.97 -18.98
N ASN A 54 -12.58 -7.93 -18.06
CA ASN A 54 -12.02 -7.76 -16.72
C ASN A 54 -10.75 -8.62 -16.51
N GLN A 55 -10.06 -8.97 -17.61
CA GLN A 55 -8.81 -9.74 -17.53
C GLN A 55 -7.67 -8.81 -17.14
N SER A 56 -7.00 -9.16 -16.04
CA SER A 56 -5.96 -8.38 -15.40
C SER A 56 -4.62 -9.11 -15.54
N GLU A 57 -3.65 -8.45 -16.18
CA GLU A 57 -2.29 -8.98 -16.42
C GLU A 57 -1.25 -8.10 -15.71
N PRO A 58 -0.16 -8.64 -15.15
CA PRO A 58 0.97 -7.83 -14.69
C PRO A 58 1.49 -6.89 -15.79
N SER A 59 1.93 -5.68 -15.42
CA SER A 59 2.45 -4.69 -16.36
C SER A 59 3.72 -4.04 -15.85
N ASP A 60 4.88 -4.48 -16.36
CA ASP A 60 6.19 -3.94 -15.98
C ASP A 60 6.32 -2.44 -16.29
N SER A 61 5.71 -1.99 -17.40
CA SER A 61 5.70 -0.58 -17.76
C SER A 61 4.96 0.28 -16.73
N LEU A 62 3.76 -0.15 -16.30
CA LEU A 62 3.00 0.57 -15.28
C LEU A 62 3.65 0.45 -13.90
N SER A 63 4.19 -0.72 -13.55
CA SER A 63 4.94 -0.92 -12.31
C SER A 63 6.14 0.01 -12.23
N ASN A 64 6.97 0.07 -13.27
CA ASN A 64 8.14 0.96 -13.32
C ASN A 64 7.75 2.44 -13.24
N MET A 65 6.70 2.84 -13.97
CA MET A 65 6.16 4.21 -13.90
C MET A 65 5.67 4.55 -12.49
N SER A 66 4.88 3.66 -11.88
CA SER A 66 4.38 3.78 -10.51
C SER A 66 5.52 3.93 -9.51
N SER A 67 6.55 3.07 -9.58
CA SER A 67 7.70 3.11 -8.69
C SER A 67 8.43 4.44 -8.80
N LYS A 68 8.73 4.91 -10.02
CA LYS A 68 9.40 6.20 -10.22
C LYS A 68 8.60 7.39 -9.66
N ILE A 69 7.28 7.37 -9.83
CA ILE A 69 6.40 8.41 -9.28
C ILE A 69 6.41 8.36 -7.75
N MET A 70 6.27 7.16 -7.17
CA MET A 70 6.30 6.99 -5.72
C MET A 70 7.67 7.36 -5.12
N ASP A 71 8.77 6.95 -5.73
CA ASP A 71 10.13 7.31 -5.28
C ASP A 71 10.36 8.82 -5.35
N SER A 72 9.80 9.50 -6.36
CA SER A 72 9.80 10.96 -6.41
C SER A 72 9.02 11.58 -5.24
N ILE A 73 7.86 11.02 -4.89
CA ILE A 73 7.04 11.48 -3.75
C ILE A 73 7.78 11.26 -2.43
N VAL A 74 8.25 10.03 -2.19
CA VAL A 74 9.04 9.62 -1.02
C VAL A 74 10.24 10.57 -0.82
N TRP A 75 11.01 10.82 -1.88
CA TRP A 75 12.19 11.69 -1.82
C TRP A 75 11.87 13.17 -1.55
N SER A 76 10.76 13.66 -2.11
CA SER A 76 10.33 15.06 -1.93
C SER A 76 9.58 15.31 -0.63
N SER A 77 9.21 14.25 0.10
CA SER A 77 8.51 14.41 1.37
C SER A 77 9.38 15.11 2.41
N SER A 78 8.74 15.97 3.20
CA SER A 78 9.33 16.57 4.40
C SER A 78 9.13 15.70 5.64
N SER A 79 8.14 14.80 5.65
CA SER A 79 7.82 13.94 6.80
C SER A 79 7.19 12.60 6.36
N PRO A 80 7.83 11.45 6.63
CA PRO A 80 9.20 11.35 7.13
C PRO A 80 10.19 11.89 6.09
N LYS A 81 11.26 12.54 6.57
CA LYS A 81 12.31 13.08 5.70
C LYS A 81 13.28 11.97 5.31
N ILE A 82 13.42 11.71 4.01
CA ILE A 82 14.39 10.76 3.49
C ILE A 82 15.73 11.46 3.27
N THR A 83 16.79 10.88 3.81
CA THR A 83 18.17 11.39 3.72
C THR A 83 19.00 10.62 2.70
N THR A 84 18.75 9.32 2.56
CA THR A 84 19.55 8.42 1.73
C THR A 84 18.66 7.54 0.86
N LYS A 85 19.07 7.30 -0.41
CA LYS A 85 18.48 6.27 -1.26
C LYS A 85 19.42 5.07 -1.34
N PHE A 86 18.89 3.88 -1.11
CA PHE A 86 19.67 2.65 -1.25
C PHE A 86 19.71 2.22 -2.71
N ASN A 87 20.71 2.71 -3.44
CA ASN A 87 20.90 2.36 -4.85
C ASN A 87 21.59 0.99 -4.96
N LEU A 88 20.82 -0.06 -5.23
CA LEU A 88 21.32 -1.42 -5.45
C LEU A 88 21.57 -1.65 -6.95
N THR A 89 22.83 -1.82 -7.34
CA THR A 89 23.21 -2.05 -8.75
C THR A 89 23.25 -3.54 -9.13
N ASP A 90 23.40 -4.44 -8.15
CA ASP A 90 23.33 -5.89 -8.36
C ASP A 90 21.86 -6.34 -8.40
N GLU A 91 21.41 -6.77 -9.58
CA GLU A 91 20.04 -7.24 -9.82
C GLU A 91 19.64 -8.48 -9.01
N LYS A 92 20.58 -9.39 -8.70
CA LYS A 92 20.29 -10.57 -7.86
C LYS A 92 20.09 -10.15 -6.42
N LEU A 93 20.94 -9.26 -5.91
CA LEU A 93 20.80 -8.71 -4.58
C LEU A 93 19.50 -7.91 -4.45
N LYS A 94 19.21 -7.06 -5.44
CA LYS A 94 17.98 -6.27 -5.50
C LYS A 94 16.74 -7.16 -5.38
N LYS A 95 16.61 -8.17 -6.25
CA LYS A 95 15.48 -9.11 -6.21
C LYS A 95 15.36 -9.84 -4.87
N ARG A 96 16.50 -10.28 -4.32
CA ARG A 96 16.52 -10.94 -3.01
C ARG A 96 15.97 -10.03 -1.91
N VAL A 97 16.38 -8.77 -1.89
CA VAL A 97 15.92 -7.78 -0.91
C VAL A 97 14.43 -7.46 -1.10
N GLU A 98 13.98 -7.32 -2.35
CA GLU A 98 12.55 -7.13 -2.65
C GLU A 98 11.71 -8.28 -2.13
N GLU A 99 12.15 -9.53 -2.35
CA GLU A 99 11.48 -10.71 -1.80
C GLU A 99 11.46 -10.72 -0.28
N ASP A 100 12.56 -10.38 0.38
CA ASP A 100 12.67 -10.33 1.84
C ASP A 100 11.71 -9.26 2.42
N ILE A 101 11.65 -8.07 1.80
CA ILE A 101 10.72 -7.00 2.16
C ILE A 101 9.28 -7.48 2.01
N LEU A 102 8.93 -8.09 0.87
CA LEU A 102 7.57 -8.57 0.60
C LEU A 102 7.17 -9.69 1.57
N LYS A 103 8.05 -10.66 1.84
CA LYS A 103 7.81 -11.73 2.82
C LYS A 103 7.57 -11.16 4.21
N THR A 104 8.38 -10.18 4.63
CA THR A 104 8.23 -9.52 5.93
C THR A 104 6.90 -8.77 6.02
N MET A 105 6.55 -7.96 5.02
CA MET A 105 5.26 -7.24 4.98
C MET A 105 4.05 -8.17 4.95
N LEU A 106 4.13 -9.29 4.22
CA LEU A 106 3.09 -10.32 4.21
C LEU A 106 2.94 -10.95 5.59
N HIS A 107 4.05 -11.28 6.25
CA HIS A 107 4.01 -11.83 7.61
C HIS A 107 3.37 -10.87 8.62
N ILE A 108 3.69 -9.57 8.56
CA ILE A 108 3.03 -8.53 9.38
C ILE A 108 1.54 -8.48 9.08
N ARG A 109 1.15 -8.49 7.80
CA ARG A 109 -0.26 -8.42 7.40
C ARG A 109 -1.06 -9.61 7.92
N ASP A 110 -0.50 -10.81 7.81
CA ASP A 110 -1.18 -12.05 8.15
C ASP A 110 -1.28 -12.24 9.68
N THR A 111 -0.25 -11.82 10.43
CA THR A 111 -0.24 -11.90 11.90
C THR A 111 -0.88 -10.70 12.60
N ARG A 112 -0.95 -9.54 11.92
CA ARG A 112 -1.39 -8.24 12.45
C ARG A 112 -0.63 -7.78 13.69
N LYS A 113 0.64 -8.16 13.82
CA LYS A 113 1.52 -7.82 14.94
C LYS A 113 2.89 -7.40 14.41
N LEU A 114 3.64 -6.64 15.21
CA LEU A 114 5.06 -6.37 14.97
C LEU A 114 5.98 -7.18 15.89
N ASP A 115 5.46 -7.63 17.04
CA ASP A 115 6.22 -8.40 18.01
C ASP A 115 6.88 -9.62 17.36
N HIS A 116 8.19 -9.76 17.58
CA HIS A 116 9.03 -10.83 17.05
C HIS A 116 9.22 -10.85 15.52
N ILE A 117 8.76 -9.83 14.79
CA ILE A 117 9.03 -9.72 13.35
C ILE A 117 10.42 -9.16 13.14
N LYS A 118 11.32 -10.05 12.73
CA LYS A 118 12.71 -9.74 12.44
C LYS A 118 12.90 -9.41 10.96
N THR A 119 13.76 -8.45 10.70
CA THR A 119 14.30 -8.22 9.36
C THR A 119 15.39 -9.23 9.02
N THR A 120 15.74 -9.32 7.73
CA THR A 120 16.82 -10.22 7.29
C THR A 120 18.17 -9.53 7.44
N SER A 121 19.23 -10.33 7.62
CA SER A 121 20.60 -9.81 7.68
C SER A 121 20.98 -9.03 6.42
N VAL A 122 20.44 -9.41 5.26
CA VAL A 122 20.67 -8.70 3.99
C VAL A 122 20.07 -7.30 4.03
N MET A 123 18.82 -7.16 4.50
CA MET A 123 18.18 -5.86 4.69
C MET A 123 19.01 -5.00 5.63
N ASP A 124 19.41 -5.54 6.79
CA ASP A 124 20.15 -4.79 7.80
C ASP A 124 21.54 -4.37 7.31
N SER A 125 22.25 -5.24 6.61
CA SER A 125 23.58 -4.95 6.08
C SER A 125 23.58 -3.81 5.07
N ILE A 126 22.56 -3.72 4.21
CA ILE A 126 22.44 -2.63 3.23
C ILE A 126 22.27 -1.28 3.92
N VAL A 127 21.40 -1.25 4.94
CA VAL A 127 21.09 -0.03 5.69
C VAL A 127 22.32 0.44 6.48
N LYS A 128 22.97 -0.50 7.18
CA LYS A 128 24.19 -0.24 7.95
C LYS A 128 25.36 0.20 7.08
N ALA A 129 25.53 -0.39 5.89
CA ALA A 129 26.60 -0.02 4.95
C ALA A 129 26.48 1.44 4.46
N GLN A 130 25.30 2.05 4.60
CA GLN A 130 25.02 3.43 4.21
C GLN A 130 24.93 4.38 5.42
N ASN A 131 25.47 3.95 6.58
CA ASN A 131 25.43 4.68 7.84
C ASN A 131 24.01 5.14 8.23
N GLN A 132 22.99 4.34 7.89
CA GLN A 132 21.62 4.55 8.33
C GLN A 132 21.29 3.55 9.42
N ARG A 133 20.38 3.93 10.32
CA ARG A 133 19.76 3.02 11.30
C ARG A 133 18.39 2.55 10.84
N PHE A 134 17.59 3.48 10.32
CA PHE A 134 16.23 3.21 9.88
C PHE A 134 16.13 3.16 8.37
N ALA A 135 15.22 2.33 7.89
CA ALA A 135 14.93 2.20 6.48
C ALA A 135 13.43 2.13 6.21
N LEU A 136 13.01 2.89 5.21
CA LEU A 136 11.66 2.89 4.66
C LEU A 136 11.58 1.91 3.48
N CYS A 137 10.54 1.09 3.51
CA CYS A 137 10.10 0.26 2.40
C CYS A 137 8.67 0.66 2.04
N VAL A 138 8.43 0.96 0.77
CA VAL A 138 7.08 1.24 0.24
C VAL A 138 6.74 0.20 -0.82
N VAL A 139 5.54 -0.36 -0.71
CA VAL A 139 4.97 -1.25 -1.74
C VAL A 139 3.71 -0.60 -2.29
N ASN A 140 3.63 -0.48 -3.61
CA ASN A 140 2.43 -0.02 -4.30
C ASN A 140 1.84 -1.16 -5.13
N THR A 141 0.54 -1.41 -5.01
CA THR A 141 -0.15 -2.43 -5.83
C THR A 141 -1.51 -1.93 -6.27
N GLY A 142 -1.98 -2.41 -7.41
CA GLY A 142 -3.23 -1.94 -7.97
C GLY A 142 -3.40 -2.38 -9.41
N PHE A 143 -4.41 -1.81 -10.05
CA PHE A 143 -4.55 -1.93 -11.49
C PHE A 143 -4.98 -0.61 -12.12
N ASP A 144 -4.61 -0.45 -13.38
CA ASP A 144 -5.23 0.52 -14.27
C ASP A 144 -5.93 -0.19 -15.42
N ARG A 145 -6.82 0.51 -16.11
CA ARG A 145 -7.64 -0.04 -17.20
C ARG A 145 -7.37 0.76 -18.47
N ARG A 146 -7.15 0.05 -19.59
CA ARG A 146 -6.90 0.69 -20.89
C ARG A 146 -8.03 1.66 -21.25
N LYS A 147 -7.68 2.87 -21.70
CA LYS A 147 -8.62 3.86 -22.24
C LYS A 147 -9.48 3.22 -23.34
N GLY A 148 -10.80 3.38 -23.26
CA GLY A 148 -11.78 2.74 -24.15
C GLY A 148 -12.41 1.45 -23.61
N ASN A 149 -11.69 0.65 -22.80
CA ASN A 149 -12.28 -0.53 -22.14
C ASN A 149 -13.37 -0.11 -21.13
N TYR A 150 -13.09 0.92 -20.32
CA TYR A 150 -14.03 1.44 -19.33
C TYR A 150 -15.37 1.84 -19.97
N GLY A 151 -15.33 2.61 -21.06
CA GLY A 151 -16.55 3.03 -21.78
C GLY A 151 -17.34 1.84 -22.33
N ASN A 152 -16.66 0.85 -22.91
CA ASN A 152 -17.30 -0.37 -23.39
C ASN A 152 -17.98 -1.17 -22.26
N GLN A 153 -17.43 -1.14 -21.05
CA GLN A 153 -18.01 -1.82 -19.89
C GLN A 153 -19.17 -1.03 -19.27
N ILE A 154 -19.09 0.29 -19.27
CA ILE A 154 -20.22 1.15 -18.90
C ILE A 154 -21.39 0.92 -19.84
N ALA A 155 -21.16 0.90 -21.17
CA ALA A 155 -22.21 0.63 -22.15
C ALA A 155 -22.88 -0.75 -21.94
N LYS A 156 -22.08 -1.79 -21.62
CA LYS A 156 -22.61 -3.10 -21.23
C LYS A 156 -23.43 -3.03 -19.94
N GLY A 157 -22.96 -2.31 -18.93
CA GLY A 157 -23.65 -2.11 -17.67
C GLY A 157 -25.02 -1.43 -17.86
N VAL A 158 -25.08 -0.42 -18.73
CA VAL A 158 -26.33 0.23 -19.14
C VAL A 158 -27.26 -0.75 -19.85
N GLY A 159 -26.74 -1.57 -20.77
CA GLY A 159 -27.53 -2.62 -21.44
C GLY A 159 -28.14 -3.63 -20.47
N ILE A 160 -27.37 -4.09 -19.47
CA ILE A 160 -27.89 -4.94 -18.39
C ILE A 160 -28.91 -4.18 -17.53
N GLY A 161 -28.68 -2.90 -17.25
CA GLY A 161 -29.64 -2.04 -16.56
C GLY A 161 -30.99 -1.99 -17.26
N ILE A 162 -30.98 -1.81 -18.57
CA ILE A 162 -32.21 -1.83 -19.39
C ILE A 162 -32.86 -3.23 -19.34
N LEU A 163 -32.08 -4.30 -19.54
CA LEU A 163 -32.60 -5.68 -19.49
C LEU A 163 -33.17 -6.07 -18.13
N THR A 164 -32.61 -5.53 -17.05
CA THR A 164 -33.08 -5.77 -15.68
C THR A 164 -34.11 -4.73 -15.24
N MET A 165 -34.62 -3.90 -16.15
CA MET A 165 -35.60 -2.84 -15.84
C MET A 165 -35.16 -1.93 -14.68
N GLY A 166 -33.86 -1.61 -14.65
CA GLY A 166 -33.25 -0.75 -13.64
C GLY A 166 -32.92 -1.44 -12.32
N MET A 167 -33.20 -2.75 -12.16
CA MET A 167 -32.89 -3.47 -10.92
C MET A 167 -31.38 -3.64 -10.68
N TYR A 168 -30.55 -3.66 -11.73
CA TYR A 168 -29.11 -3.86 -11.58
C TYR A 168 -28.28 -3.24 -12.73
N THR A 169 -27.38 -2.32 -12.38
CA THR A 169 -26.35 -1.77 -13.29
C THR A 169 -24.96 -1.90 -12.67
N PRO A 170 -24.12 -2.86 -13.11
CA PRO A 170 -22.76 -2.95 -12.60
C PRO A 170 -21.93 -1.75 -13.10
N VAL A 171 -21.40 -0.94 -12.18
CA VAL A 171 -20.43 0.11 -12.51
C VAL A 171 -19.02 -0.48 -12.42
N PRO A 172 -18.28 -0.60 -13.53
CA PRO A 172 -16.93 -1.13 -13.51
C PRO A 172 -15.99 -0.20 -12.75
N ILE A 173 -15.07 -0.74 -11.93
CA ILE A 173 -14.01 0.06 -11.32
C ILE A 173 -12.97 0.44 -12.39
N LYS A 174 -12.68 1.73 -12.52
CA LYS A 174 -11.74 2.24 -13.53
C LYS A 174 -10.30 1.86 -13.23
N ALA A 175 -9.85 2.11 -12.00
CA ALA A 175 -8.53 1.79 -11.49
C ALA A 175 -8.60 1.64 -9.98
N ASN A 176 -7.66 0.93 -9.38
CA ASN A 176 -7.51 0.91 -7.93
C ASN A 176 -6.04 0.92 -7.51
N THR A 177 -5.81 1.31 -6.26
CA THR A 177 -4.49 1.40 -5.66
C THR A 177 -4.56 1.06 -4.19
N ALA A 178 -3.60 0.28 -3.70
CA ALA A 178 -3.30 0.05 -2.30
C ALA A 178 -1.80 0.33 -2.08
N VAL A 179 -1.47 0.97 -0.96
CA VAL A 179 -0.09 1.33 -0.63
C VAL A 179 0.23 0.79 0.76
N TYR A 180 1.44 0.28 0.93
CA TYR A 180 1.97 -0.26 2.17
C TYR A 180 3.28 0.45 2.49
N ALA A 181 3.49 0.77 3.76
CA ALA A 181 4.74 1.30 4.26
C ALA A 181 5.21 0.46 5.44
N MET A 182 6.51 0.19 5.49
CA MET A 182 7.19 -0.44 6.61
C MET A 182 8.44 0.36 6.92
N ILE A 183 8.68 0.65 8.19
CA ILE A 183 9.98 1.15 8.66
C ILE A 183 10.56 0.12 9.62
N PHE A 184 11.84 -0.19 9.44
CA PHE A 184 12.56 -1.09 10.32
C PHE A 184 13.84 -0.44 10.85
N ASP A 185 14.25 -0.91 12.03
CA ASP A 185 15.50 -0.57 12.70
C ASP A 185 16.53 -1.66 12.41
N ALA A 186 17.54 -1.34 11.61
CA ALA A 186 18.58 -2.28 11.23
C ALA A 186 19.51 -2.63 12.39
N GLU A 187 19.68 -1.75 13.39
CA GLU A 187 20.51 -2.05 14.56
C GLU A 187 19.88 -3.12 15.44
N LYS A 188 18.56 -3.05 15.61
CA LYS A 188 17.78 -4.02 16.39
C LYS A 188 17.27 -5.20 15.57
N SER A 189 17.36 -5.13 14.25
CA SER A 189 16.82 -6.11 13.30
C SER A 189 15.31 -6.32 13.47
N THR A 190 14.56 -5.23 13.68
CA THR A 190 13.12 -5.27 14.01
C THR A 190 12.32 -4.25 13.22
N VAL A 191 11.09 -4.61 12.88
CA VAL A 191 10.13 -3.68 12.28
C VAL A 191 9.53 -2.77 13.37
N VAL A 192 9.63 -1.46 13.18
CA VAL A 192 9.18 -0.44 14.15
C VAL A 192 7.86 0.21 13.75
N PHE A 193 7.53 0.17 12.47
CA PHE A 193 6.29 0.73 11.93
C PHE A 193 5.82 -0.05 10.72
N TYR A 194 4.50 -0.23 10.63
CA TYR A 194 3.83 -0.73 9.45
C TYR A 194 2.47 -0.04 9.30
N ASN A 195 2.15 0.43 8.11
CA ASN A 195 0.80 0.87 7.79
C ASN A 195 0.41 0.48 6.36
N THR A 196 -0.90 0.37 6.14
CA THR A 196 -1.47 0.12 4.82
C THR A 196 -2.71 0.97 4.59
N ILE A 197 -2.82 1.48 3.36
CA ILE A 197 -4.09 1.96 2.81
C ILE A 197 -4.62 0.86 1.90
N PRO A 198 -5.79 0.26 2.20
CA PRO A 198 -6.38 -0.78 1.37
C PRO A 198 -6.79 -0.24 -0.01
N PHE A 199 -7.25 -1.11 -0.90
CA PHE A 199 -7.64 -0.72 -2.26
C PHE A 199 -8.68 0.41 -2.26
N VAL A 200 -8.29 1.54 -2.85
CA VAL A 200 -9.18 2.67 -3.16
C VAL A 200 -9.26 2.87 -4.66
N GLU A 201 -10.37 3.43 -5.15
CA GLU A 201 -10.61 3.71 -6.58
C GLU A 201 -9.79 4.91 -7.09
N LYS A 202 -8.46 4.79 -7.05
CA LYS A 202 -7.50 5.77 -7.55
C LYS A 202 -6.51 5.10 -8.51
N SER A 203 -6.02 5.85 -9.49
CA SER A 203 -5.03 5.34 -10.44
C SER A 203 -3.67 5.17 -9.76
N PRO A 204 -2.98 4.03 -9.99
CA PRO A 204 -1.66 3.74 -9.42
C PRO A 204 -0.52 4.50 -10.11
N THR A 205 -0.81 5.31 -11.12
CA THR A 205 0.18 6.11 -11.87
C THR A 205 -0.13 7.61 -11.85
N ASP A 206 -1.09 8.04 -11.03
CA ASP A 206 -1.38 9.45 -10.83
C ASP A 206 -0.61 10.01 -9.61
N LYS A 207 0.28 10.97 -9.85
CA LYS A 207 1.16 11.54 -8.81
C LYS A 207 0.39 12.17 -7.65
N LYS A 208 -0.72 12.87 -7.92
CA LYS A 208 -1.51 13.53 -6.87
C LYS A 208 -2.17 12.50 -5.97
N ASN A 209 -2.75 11.45 -6.55
CA ASN A 209 -3.36 10.34 -5.83
C ASN A 209 -2.34 9.62 -4.96
N LEU A 210 -1.19 9.23 -5.52
CA LEU A 210 -0.13 8.57 -4.77
C LEU A 210 0.42 9.46 -3.66
N GLY A 211 0.57 10.76 -3.88
CA GLY A 211 1.03 11.71 -2.86
C GLY A 211 0.06 11.78 -1.67
N GLN A 212 -1.24 11.82 -1.95
CA GLN A 212 -2.26 11.77 -0.89
C GLN A 212 -2.24 10.44 -0.12
N LEU A 213 -2.07 9.31 -0.81
CA LEU A 213 -2.00 8.00 -0.17
C LEU A 213 -0.74 7.84 0.68
N TYR A 214 0.40 8.30 0.17
CA TYR A 214 1.66 8.33 0.90
C TYR A 214 1.55 9.16 2.17
N SER A 215 0.98 10.36 2.09
CA SER A 215 0.74 11.18 3.29
C SER A 215 -0.21 10.49 4.27
N LYS A 216 -1.27 9.84 3.80
CA LYS A 216 -2.16 9.11 4.72
C LYS A 216 -1.51 7.93 5.44
N LEU A 217 -0.43 7.34 4.90
CA LEU A 217 0.28 6.24 5.58
C LEU A 217 0.91 6.68 6.90
N PHE A 218 1.36 7.92 7.01
CA PHE A 218 2.13 8.39 8.18
C PHE A 218 1.32 9.28 9.13
N GLU A 219 0.06 9.54 8.77
CA GLU A 219 -0.88 10.28 9.60
C GLU A 219 -1.15 9.53 10.92
N GLY A 220 -1.00 10.24 12.05
CA GLY A 220 -1.08 9.67 13.40
C GLY A 220 0.22 9.04 13.91
N PHE A 221 1.25 8.89 13.07
CA PHE A 221 2.58 8.45 13.50
C PHE A 221 3.60 9.58 13.45
N PHE A 222 3.88 10.17 12.28
CA PHE A 222 4.83 11.29 12.17
C PHE A 222 4.20 12.67 12.35
N TYR A 223 2.88 12.79 12.18
CA TYR A 223 2.15 14.04 12.36
C TYR A 223 0.72 13.78 12.84
N LYS A 224 0.11 14.82 13.42
CA LYS A 224 -1.25 14.73 13.95
C LYS A 224 -2.25 14.41 12.84
N LYS A 225 -3.28 13.65 13.22
CA LYS A 225 -4.47 13.44 12.41
C LYS A 225 -5.21 14.77 12.28
N GLU A 226 -5.56 15.18 11.06
CA GLU A 226 -6.42 16.35 10.84
C GLU A 226 -7.88 16.06 11.23
#